data_AF-A0A9D4JC17-F1
#
_entry.id   AF-A0A9D4JC17-F1
#
_cell.length_a   1.000
_cell.length_b   1.000
_cell.length_c   1.000
_cell.angle_alpha   90.00
_cell.angle_beta   90.00
_cell.angle_gamma   90.00
#
_symmetry.space_group_name_H-M   'P 1'
#
loop_
_entity.id
_entity.type
_entity.pdbx_description
1 polymer ?
#
loop_
_entity_poly.entity_id
_entity_poly.type
_entity_poly.pdbx_seq_one_letter_code
_entity_poly.pdbx_strand_id
1 'polypeptide(L)'
;MKHVVLCEAAKQVVITDNPVVRITSELRTHGLASILSVCCCGCNQSLKFETSPKLKTMDTITGHYDINVRAVWGSIVTGNGASHLKEVMATMDAPSLSQPAFTRIESQIGASVRMYFSR
;
A
#
# COMPACT_ATOMS: atom_id res chain seq x y z
N MET A 1 9.92 5.42 -10.16
CA MET A 1 8.94 6.51 -9.97
C MET A 1 9.71 7.75 -9.52
N LYS A 2 9.38 8.94 -10.05
CA LYS A 2 9.88 10.18 -9.46
C LYS A 2 9.03 10.46 -8.23
N HIS A 3 9.62 10.33 -7.03
CA HIS A 3 8.94 10.62 -5.77
C HIS A 3 8.89 12.12 -5.44
N VAL A 4 9.60 12.94 -6.23
CA VAL A 4 9.68 14.39 -6.08
C VAL A 4 9.46 15.03 -7.44
N VAL A 5 8.59 16.04 -7.47
CA VAL A 5 8.36 16.90 -8.63
C VAL A 5 8.43 18.34 -8.16
N LEU A 6 9.30 19.13 -8.79
CA LEU A 6 9.42 20.56 -8.52
C LEU A 6 8.45 21.32 -9.43
N CYS A 7 7.66 22.21 -8.84
CA CYS A 7 6.72 23.06 -9.56
C CYS A 7 6.89 24.51 -9.10
N GLU A 8 7.26 25.40 -10.02
CA GLU A 8 7.42 26.82 -9.70
C GLU A 8 6.07 27.50 -9.42
N ALA A 9 5.02 27.14 -10.14
CA ALA A 9 3.67 27.66 -9.90
C ALA A 9 3.12 27.28 -8.52
N ALA A 10 3.52 26.11 -7.99
CA ALA A 10 3.16 25.69 -6.63
C ALA A 10 3.70 26.65 -5.55
N LYS A 11 4.84 27.32 -5.79
CA LYS A 11 5.39 28.30 -4.83
C LYS A 11 4.45 29.49 -4.63
N GLN A 12 3.77 29.93 -5.69
CA GLN A 12 2.79 31.02 -5.60
C GLN A 12 1.54 30.61 -4.82
N VAL A 13 1.11 29.35 -4.94
CA VAL A 13 -0.03 28.80 -4.19
C VAL A 13 0.26 28.80 -2.68
N VAL A 14 1.49 28.45 -2.28
CA VAL A 14 1.93 28.48 -0.87
C VAL A 14 1.82 29.88 -0.27
N ILE A 15 2.20 30.92 -1.03
CA ILE A 15 2.15 32.32 -0.55
C ILE A 15 0.71 32.75 -0.26
N THR A 16 -0.26 32.21 -1.00
CA THR A 16 -1.69 32.51 -0.83
C THR A 16 -2.40 31.63 0.22
N ASP A 17 -1.65 30.84 1.00
CA ASP A 17 -2.18 29.91 2.02
C ASP A 17 -3.20 28.90 1.47
N ASN A 18 -3.05 28.54 0.19
CA ASN A 18 -3.90 27.55 -0.47
C ASN A 18 -3.21 26.18 -0.46
N PRO A 19 -3.98 25.07 -0.44
CA PRO A 19 -3.40 23.73 -0.52
C PRO A 19 -2.66 23.56 -1.85
N VAL A 20 -1.37 23.26 -1.77
CA VAL A 20 -0.49 23.07 -2.93
C VAL A 20 -0.90 21.87 -3.79
N VAL A 21 -1.44 20.86 -3.12
CA VAL A 21 -1.88 19.61 -3.71
C VAL A 21 -3.29 19.29 -3.28
N ARG A 22 -4.07 18.73 -4.20
CA ARG A 22 -5.40 18.20 -3.94
C ARG A 22 -5.44 16.73 -4.32
N ILE A 23 -5.91 15.89 -3.41
CA ILE A 23 -6.20 14.49 -3.72
C ILE A 23 -7.47 14.47 -4.59
N THR A 24 -7.37 13.92 -5.80
CA THR A 24 -8.49 13.85 -6.74
C THR A 24 -9.20 12.50 -6.69
N SER A 25 -8.48 11.42 -6.39
CA SER A 25 -9.06 10.10 -6.20
C SER A 25 -8.14 9.18 -5.41
N GLU A 26 -8.72 8.13 -4.85
CA GLU A 26 -8.00 7.03 -4.20
C GLU A 26 -8.54 5.69 -4.72
N LEU A 27 -7.64 4.86 -5.26
CA LEU A 27 -7.96 3.49 -5.67
C LEU A 27 -7.58 2.52 -4.53
N ARG A 28 -8.57 1.93 -3.88
CA ARG A 28 -8.41 1.02 -2.71
C ARG A 28 -8.50 -0.48 -3.04
N THR A 29 -8.23 -0.89 -4.29
CA THR A 29 -8.40 -2.29 -4.73
C THR A 29 -7.20 -3.20 -4.40
N HIS A 30 -6.22 -2.72 -3.64
CA HIS A 30 -4.96 -3.42 -3.39
C HIS A 30 -4.77 -3.89 -1.94
N GLY A 31 -5.86 -4.19 -1.24
CA GLY A 31 -5.83 -4.58 0.17
C GLY A 31 -5.57 -3.37 1.05
N LEU A 32 -4.49 -3.41 1.84
CA LEU A 32 -4.08 -2.31 2.72
C LEU A 32 -3.32 -1.20 1.98
N ALA A 33 -2.93 -1.44 0.72
CA ALA A 33 -2.33 -0.43 -0.13
C ALA A 33 -3.39 0.27 -0.99
N SER A 34 -3.13 1.53 -1.32
CA SER A 34 -3.94 2.33 -2.23
C SER A 34 -3.08 3.13 -3.20
N ILE A 35 -3.69 3.55 -4.31
CA ILE A 35 -3.07 4.46 -5.28
C ILE A 35 -3.82 5.79 -5.20
N LEU A 36 -3.12 6.81 -4.72
CA LEU A 36 -3.61 8.19 -4.66
C LEU A 36 -3.35 8.89 -5.98
N SER A 37 -4.37 9.51 -6.56
CA SER A 37 -4.20 10.51 -7.62
C SER A 37 -4.19 11.88 -6.98
N VAL A 38 -3.12 12.63 -7.22
CA VAL A 38 -2.89 13.94 -6.63
C VAL A 38 -2.69 14.94 -7.75
N CYS A 39 -3.34 16.10 -7.65
CA CYS A 39 -3.22 17.19 -8.61
C CYS A 39 -2.53 18.38 -7.95
N CYS A 40 -1.54 18.95 -8.63
CA CYS A 40 -0.90 20.21 -8.23
C CYS A 40 -1.85 21.38 -8.51
N CYS A 41 -2.16 22.17 -7.49
CA CYS A 41 -3.05 23.33 -7.64
C CYS A 41 -2.40 24.51 -8.39
N GLY A 42 -1.07 24.51 -8.55
CA GLY A 42 -0.35 25.55 -9.28
C GLY A 42 -0.29 25.31 -10.80
N CYS A 43 0.01 24.09 -11.23
CA CYS A 43 0.18 23.75 -12.65
C CYS A 43 -0.83 22.74 -13.20
N ASN A 44 -1.79 22.29 -12.39
CA ASN A 44 -2.78 21.25 -12.71
C ASN A 44 -2.19 19.88 -13.15
N GLN A 45 -0.89 19.66 -12.95
CA GLN A 45 -0.27 18.38 -13.25
C GLN A 45 -0.76 17.33 -12.24
N SER A 46 -1.15 16.17 -12.77
CA SER A 46 -1.59 15.02 -11.96
C SER A 46 -0.46 14.00 -11.80
N LEU A 47 -0.35 13.45 -10.60
CA LEU A 47 0.62 12.45 -10.18
C LEU A 47 -0.12 11.28 -9.52
N LYS A 48 0.42 10.08 -9.67
CA LYS A 48 -0.05 8.89 -8.96
C LYS A 48 0.98 8.46 -7.94
N PHE A 49 0.55 8.19 -6.72
CA PHE A 49 1.38 7.75 -5.62
C PHE A 49 0.81 6.44 -5.03
N GLU A 50 1.65 5.42 -4.92
CA GLU A 50 1.31 4.19 -4.20
C GLU A 50 1.63 4.37 -2.71
N THR A 51 0.69 4.06 -1.81
CA THR A 51 0.89 4.23 -0.35
C THR A 51 1.86 3.23 0.26
N SER A 52 2.19 2.17 -0.47
CA SER A 52 3.20 1.17 -0.10
C SER A 52 4.00 0.79 -1.33
N PRO A 53 5.30 0.47 -1.21
CA PRO A 53 6.06 -0.12 -2.30
C PRO A 53 5.61 -1.56 -2.58
N LYS A 54 5.82 -2.02 -3.81
CA LYS A 54 5.69 -3.44 -4.19
C LYS A 54 7.01 -4.19 -3.99
N LEU A 55 6.93 -5.36 -3.39
CA LEU A 55 8.05 -6.27 -3.22
C LEU A 55 8.28 -7.05 -4.53
N LYS A 56 9.51 -7.01 -5.05
CA LYS A 56 9.90 -7.68 -6.30
C LYS A 56 10.26 -9.17 -6.12
N THR A 57 10.36 -9.63 -4.87
CA THR A 57 11.03 -10.90 -4.50
C THR A 57 10.09 -12.09 -4.32
N MET A 58 8.77 -11.89 -4.23
CA MET A 58 7.82 -12.94 -3.84
C MET A 58 6.98 -13.49 -5.01
N ASP A 59 6.84 -12.74 -6.11
CA ASP A 59 6.14 -13.19 -7.33
C ASP A 59 6.49 -12.23 -8.50
N THR A 60 7.16 -12.72 -9.55
CA THR A 60 7.67 -11.90 -10.66
C THR A 60 6.57 -11.29 -11.53
N ILE A 61 5.33 -11.81 -11.45
CA ILE A 61 4.23 -11.42 -12.34
C ILE A 61 3.30 -10.38 -11.70
N THR A 62 3.07 -10.40 -10.38
CA THR A 62 2.09 -9.49 -9.75
C THR A 62 2.53 -8.72 -8.51
N GLY A 63 3.69 -9.01 -7.91
CA GLY A 63 4.33 -8.25 -6.82
C GLY A 63 3.41 -7.78 -5.69
N HIS A 64 3.51 -8.38 -4.50
CA HIS A 64 2.71 -7.92 -3.35
C HIS A 64 3.18 -6.59 -2.81
N TYR A 65 2.24 -5.74 -2.38
CA TYR A 65 2.57 -4.55 -1.60
C TYR A 65 3.16 -4.96 -0.24
N ASP A 66 4.26 -4.31 0.14
CA ASP A 66 5.00 -4.57 1.39
C ASP A 66 4.07 -4.55 2.62
N ILE A 67 3.17 -3.58 2.70
CA ILE A 67 2.20 -3.47 3.79
C ILE A 67 1.29 -4.71 3.92
N ASN A 68 0.88 -5.31 2.81
CA ASN A 68 0.04 -6.52 2.83
C ASN A 68 0.84 -7.71 3.35
N VAL A 69 2.09 -7.85 2.91
CA VAL A 69 2.98 -8.95 3.34
C VAL A 69 3.28 -8.83 4.84
N ARG A 70 3.60 -7.63 5.31
CA ARG A 70 3.85 -7.38 6.74
C ARG A 70 2.63 -7.63 7.61
N ALA A 71 1.43 -7.24 7.15
CA ALA A 71 0.20 -7.49 7.88
C ALA A 71 -0.07 -8.99 8.02
N VAL A 72 0.06 -9.76 6.93
CA VAL A 72 -0.12 -11.22 6.96
C VAL A 72 0.95 -11.89 7.82
N TRP A 73 2.22 -11.48 7.68
CA TRP A 73 3.31 -12.00 8.52
C TRP A 73 3.05 -11.72 10.00
N GLY A 74 2.63 -10.50 10.34
CA GLY A 74 2.24 -10.10 11.70
C GLY A 74 1.11 -10.97 12.26
N SER A 75 0.09 -11.27 11.44
CA SER A 75 -0.96 -12.22 11.81
C SER A 75 -0.39 -13.62 12.10
N ILE A 76 0.45 -14.16 11.22
CA ILE A 76 1.04 -15.50 11.38
C ILE A 76 1.84 -15.60 12.69
N VAL A 77 2.75 -14.66 12.97
CA VAL A 77 3.61 -14.72 14.17
C VAL A 77 2.85 -14.53 15.48
N THR A 78 1.65 -13.94 15.42
CA THR A 78 0.77 -13.78 16.59
C THR A 78 -0.26 -14.90 16.73
N GLY A 79 -0.21 -15.94 15.88
CA GLY A 79 -1.19 -17.02 15.88
C GLY A 79 -2.57 -16.62 15.34
N ASN A 80 -2.65 -15.47 14.67
CA ASN A 80 -3.87 -14.90 14.14
C ASN A 80 -4.09 -15.30 12.67
N GLY A 81 -5.34 -15.59 12.34
CA GLY A 81 -5.81 -15.79 10.96
C GLY A 81 -6.35 -14.52 10.31
N ALA A 82 -6.79 -14.67 9.05
CA ALA A 82 -7.39 -13.60 8.25
C ALA A 82 -8.63 -12.93 8.90
N SER A 83 -9.42 -13.67 9.67
CA SER A 83 -10.59 -13.14 10.40
C SER A 83 -10.18 -12.09 11.43
N HIS A 84 -9.18 -12.41 12.25
CA HIS A 84 -8.63 -11.48 13.26
C HIS A 84 -8.05 -10.23 12.61
N LEU A 85 -7.32 -10.39 11.48
CA LEU A 85 -6.81 -9.24 10.75
C LEU A 85 -7.94 -8.32 10.27
N LYS A 86 -9.05 -8.89 9.78
CA LYS A 86 -10.23 -8.11 9.38
C LYS A 86 -10.87 -7.37 10.55
N GLU A 87 -10.99 -8.01 11.70
CA GLU A 87 -11.55 -7.40 12.91
C GLU A 87 -10.71 -6.21 13.39
N VAL A 88 -9.38 -6.36 13.42
CA VAL A 88 -8.46 -5.26 13.75
C VAL A 88 -8.59 -4.12 12.75
N MET A 89 -8.62 -4.39 11.44
CA MET A 89 -8.80 -3.35 10.43
C MET A 89 -10.17 -2.66 10.55
N ALA A 90 -11.23 -3.41 10.81
CA ALA A 90 -12.58 -2.86 11.01
C ALA A 90 -12.64 -1.93 12.23
N THR A 91 -11.94 -2.27 13.31
CA THR A 91 -11.85 -1.42 14.52
C THR A 91 -11.18 -0.08 14.22
N MET A 92 -10.27 -0.05 13.24
CA MET A 92 -9.56 1.17 12.82
C MET A 92 -10.26 1.92 11.68
N ASP A 93 -11.45 1.49 11.25
CA ASP A 93 -12.11 1.98 10.03
C ASP A 93 -11.19 1.94 8.79
N ALA A 94 -10.36 0.90 8.71
CA ALA A 94 -9.39 0.70 7.64
C ALA A 94 -9.87 -0.40 6.66
N PRO A 95 -9.54 -0.28 5.36
CA PRO A 95 -9.74 -1.38 4.43
C PRO A 95 -8.95 -2.60 4.89
N SER A 96 -9.41 -3.80 4.54
CA SER A 96 -8.76 -5.06 4.91
C SER A 96 -8.42 -5.91 3.69
N LEU A 97 -7.64 -6.97 3.93
CA LEU A 97 -7.32 -7.96 2.92
C LEU A 97 -8.49 -8.93 2.71
N SER A 98 -8.73 -9.29 1.46
CA SER A 98 -9.66 -10.38 1.15
C SER A 98 -9.09 -11.72 1.63
N GLN A 99 -9.96 -12.68 1.94
CA GLN A 99 -9.52 -14.02 2.36
C GLN A 99 -8.58 -14.67 1.32
N PRO A 100 -8.87 -14.63 -0.01
CA PRO A 100 -7.96 -15.20 -0.99
C PRO A 100 -6.61 -14.49 -1.05
N ALA A 101 -6.59 -13.16 -0.89
CA ALA A 101 -5.34 -12.41 -0.88
C ALA A 101 -4.48 -12.76 0.35
N PHE A 102 -5.09 -12.89 1.53
CA PHE A 102 -4.42 -13.33 2.74
C PHE A 102 -3.80 -14.72 2.56
N THR A 103 -4.62 -15.73 2.18
CA THR A 103 -4.17 -17.12 2.03
C THR A 103 -3.07 -17.26 0.98
N ARG A 104 -3.11 -16.48 -0.10
CA ARG A 104 -2.05 -16.46 -1.12
C ARG A 104 -0.72 -15.95 -0.55
N ILE A 105 -0.74 -14.83 0.18
CA ILE A 105 0.46 -14.27 0.80
C ILE A 105 1.01 -15.22 1.89
N GLU A 106 0.13 -15.76 2.73
CA GLU A 106 0.45 -16.74 3.77
C GLU A 106 1.13 -17.98 3.19
N SER A 107 0.61 -18.52 2.09
CA SER A 107 1.19 -19.68 1.42
C SER A 107 2.59 -19.41 0.87
N GLN A 108 2.82 -18.23 0.29
CA GLN A 108 4.13 -17.83 -0.23
C GLN A 108 5.17 -17.59 0.88
N ILE A 109 4.73 -16.96 1.97
CA ILE A 109 5.54 -16.83 3.20
C ILE A 109 5.93 -18.22 3.71
N GLY A 110 4.97 -19.13 3.87
CA GLY A 110 5.21 -20.48 4.38
C GLY A 110 6.11 -21.32 3.48
N ALA A 111 6.03 -21.14 2.16
CA ALA A 111 6.94 -21.79 1.20
C ALA A 111 8.38 -21.26 1.35
N SER A 112 8.53 -19.95 1.51
CA SER A 112 9.84 -19.30 1.70
C SER A 112 10.50 -19.78 2.98
N VAL A 113 9.76 -19.81 4.09
CA VAL A 113 10.24 -20.29 5.40
C VAL A 113 10.71 -21.75 5.31
N ARG A 114 9.93 -22.64 4.68
CA ARG A 114 10.30 -24.07 4.53
C ARG A 114 11.61 -24.29 3.78
N MET A 115 11.93 -23.46 2.79
CA MET A 115 13.22 -23.55 2.08
C MET A 115 14.42 -23.23 2.98
N TYR A 116 14.27 -22.38 4.00
CA TYR A 116 15.36 -22.04 4.92
C TYR A 116 15.62 -23.11 5.99
N PHE A 117 14.58 -23.82 6.44
CA PHE A 117 14.67 -24.85 7.48
C PHE A 117 14.87 -26.28 6.96
N SER A 118 14.97 -26.45 5.64
CA SER A 118 15.29 -27.75 5.00
C SER A 118 16.78 -27.89 4.64
N ARG A 119 17.64 -27.07 5.25
CA ARG A 119 19.10 -27.13 5.19
C ARG A 119 19.63 -27.41 6.59
#